data_AF-A0A134BUS7-F1
#
_entry.id   AF-A0A134BUS7-F1
#
_cell.length_a   1.000
_cell.length_b   1.000
_cell.length_c   1.000
_cell.angle_alpha   90.00
_cell.angle_beta   90.00
_cell.angle_gamma   90.00
#
_symmetry.space_group_name_H-M   'P 1'
#
loop_
_entity.id
_entity.type
_entity.pdbx_description
1 polymer ?
#
loop_
_entity_poly.entity_id
_entity_poly.type
_entity_poly.pdbx_seq_one_letter_code
_entity_poly.pdbx_strand_id
1 'polypeptide(L)' 'MDTRKSKISSYETLAVYQKSQCVLDITFYFAARFLERIHDRTADQMQQAARSGKQNIVEGYSDA' A
#
# COMPACT_ATOMS: atom_id res chain seq x y z
N MET A 1 35.21 -3.65 10.51
CA MET A 1 33.76 -3.92 10.69
C MET A 1 33.14 -3.89 9.32
N ASP A 2 32.78 -5.06 8.79
CA ASP A 2 32.19 -5.22 7.46
C ASP A 2 30.68 -4.88 7.55
N THR A 3 30.30 -3.65 7.20
CA THR A 3 28.90 -3.19 7.18
C THR A 3 28.25 -3.48 5.83
N ARG A 4 28.34 -4.72 5.34
CA ARG A 4 27.44 -5.20 4.30
C ARG A 4 26.04 -5.32 4.91
N LYS A 5 25.26 -4.23 4.87
CA LYS A 5 23.80 -4.31 5.05
C LYS A 5 23.30 -5.29 4.00
N SER A 6 22.98 -6.51 4.42
CA SER A 6 22.30 -7.50 3.59
C SER A 6 21.14 -6.82 2.89
N LYS A 7 21.05 -6.97 1.56
CA LYS A 7 19.83 -6.59 0.84
C LYS A 7 18.69 -7.31 1.57
N ILE A 8 17.67 -6.55 1.94
CA ILE A 8 16.43 -7.12 2.46
C ILE A 8 15.96 -8.14 1.42
N SER A 9 15.50 -9.33 1.83
CA SER A 9 15.24 -10.43 0.88
C SER A 9 13.86 -10.37 0.23
N SER A 10 12.90 -9.65 0.83
CA SER A 10 11.56 -9.48 0.27
C SER A 10 10.95 -8.13 0.66
N TYR A 11 10.16 -7.53 -0.25
CA TYR A 11 9.50 -6.25 -0.02
C TYR A 11 8.51 -6.31 1.14
N GLU A 12 7.96 -7.48 1.44
CA GLU A 12 7.02 -7.72 2.54
C GLU A 12 7.63 -7.44 3.92
N THR A 13 8.96 -7.52 4.04
CA THR A 13 9.65 -7.18 5.28
C THR A 13 9.91 -5.67 5.44
N LEU A 14 9.64 -4.87 4.41
CA LEU A 14 9.75 -3.42 4.50
C LEU A 14 8.64 -2.86 5.38
N ALA A 15 9.00 -2.11 6.42
CA ALA A 15 8.02 -1.44 7.29
C ALA A 15 7.07 -0.51 6.51
N VAL A 16 7.54 0.08 5.40
CA VAL A 16 6.70 0.92 4.53
C VAL A 16 5.67 0.10 3.75
N TYR A 17 6.00 -1.13 3.32
CA TYR A 17 5.04 -2.04 2.69
C TYR A 17 3.98 -2.51 3.68
N GLN A 18 4.39 -2.90 4.88
CA GLN A 18 3.45 -3.31 5.93
C GLN A 18 2.48 -2.18 6.30
N LYS A 19 2.97 -0.95 6.40
CA LYS A 19 2.11 0.23 6.63
C LYS A 19 1.18 0.51 5.46
N SER A 20 1.60 0.28 4.21
CA SER A 20 0.74 0.50 3.05
C SER A 20 -0.42 -0.52 2.99
N GLN A 21 -0.24 -1.74 3.51
CA GLN A 21 -1.34 -2.68 3.72
C GLN A 21 -2.36 -2.12 4.73
N CYS A 22 -1.92 -1.61 5.87
CA CYS A 22 -2.83 -0.98 6.83
C CYS A 22 -3.60 0.22 6.23
N VAL A 23 -2.92 1.05 5.44
CA VAL A 23 -3.55 2.17 4.72
C VAL A 23 -4.60 1.67 3.73
N LEU A 24 -4.33 0.58 3.01
CA LEU A 24 -5.29 -0.05 2.11
C LEU A 24 -6.53 -0.52 2.86
N ASP A 25 -6.35 -1.29 3.94
CA ASP A 25 -7.45 -1.86 4.71
C ASP A 25 -8.33 -0.76 5.34
N ILE A 26 -7.71 0.26 5.95
CA ILE A 26 -8.44 1.41 6.52
C ILE A 26 -9.16 2.19 5.41
N THR A 27 -8.57 2.35 4.24
CA THR A 27 -9.21 3.04 3.11
C THR A 27 -10.48 2.31 2.66
N PHE A 28 -10.41 0.99 2.53
CA PHE A 28 -11.57 0.17 2.18
C PHE A 28 -12.65 0.24 3.25
N TYR A 29 -12.27 0.09 4.52
CA TYR A 29 -13.21 0.21 5.64
C TYR A 29 -13.87 1.58 5.67
N PHE A 30 -13.10 2.66 5.53
CA PHE A 30 -13.62 4.03 5.53
C PHE A 30 -14.59 4.26 4.36
N ALA A 31 -14.19 3.87 3.15
CA ALA A 31 -15.00 4.04 1.95
C ALA A 31 -16.33 3.29 2.07
N ALA A 32 -16.30 2.03 2.51
CA ALA A 32 -17.52 1.26 2.74
C ALA A 32 -18.38 1.90 3.86
N ARG A 33 -17.77 2.29 4.98
CA ARG A 33 -18.54 2.74 6.15
C ARG A 33 -19.14 4.14 6.02
N PHE A 34 -18.51 5.03 5.26
CA PHE A 34 -18.83 6.46 5.24
C PHE A 34 -19.13 7.02 3.85
N LEU A 35 -18.71 6.33 2.78
CA LEU A 35 -18.92 6.75 1.40
C LEU A 35 -19.85 5.81 0.61
N GLU A 36 -20.53 4.87 1.28
CA GLU A 36 -21.57 4.00 0.69
C GLU A 36 -22.80 4.82 0.24
N ARG A 37 -22.64 5.55 -0.85
CA ARG A 37 -23.71 5.99 -1.73
C ARG A 37 -23.52 5.22 -3.04
N ILE A 38 -24.61 4.71 -3.61
CA ILE A 38 -24.62 3.93 -4.84
C ILE A 38 -23.85 4.72 -5.93
N HIS A 39 -22.65 4.22 -6.30
CA HIS A 39 -21.71 4.77 -7.31
C HIS A 39 -20.93 6.05 -6.93
N ASP A 40 -20.31 6.09 -5.74
CA ASP A 40 -19.39 7.17 -5.41
C ASP A 40 -18.01 7.00 -6.10
N ARG A 41 -17.79 7.78 -7.16
CA ARG A 41 -16.49 7.87 -7.87
C ARG A 41 -15.34 8.23 -6.92
N THR A 42 -15.59 8.96 -5.85
CA THR A 42 -14.57 9.30 -4.85
C THR A 42 -14.14 8.06 -4.08
N ALA A 43 -15.05 7.18 -3.69
CA ALA A 43 -14.72 5.91 -3.05
C ALA A 43 -13.83 5.04 -3.96
N ASP A 44 -14.18 4.94 -5.25
CA ASP A 44 -13.39 4.19 -6.23
C ASP A 44 -11.97 4.75 -6.38
N GLN A 45 -11.84 6.07 -6.48
CA GLN A 45 -10.55 6.74 -6.59
C GLN A 45 -9.68 6.52 -5.35
N MET A 46 -10.25 6.62 -4.15
CA MET A 46 -9.51 6.37 -2.91
C MET A 46 -8.98 4.94 -2.84
N GLN A 47 -9.84 3.96 -3.12
CA GLN A 47 -9.43 2.56 -3.10
C GLN A 47 -8.37 2.26 -4.18
N GLN A 48 -8.49 2.83 -5.37
CA GLN A 48 -7.49 2.69 -6.43
C GLN A 48 -6.15 3.32 -6.05
N ALA A 49 -6.16 4.52 -5.48
CA ALA A 49 -4.95 5.20 -5.03
C ALA A 49 -4.23 4.40 -3.93
N ALA A 50 -4.97 3.83 -2.97
CA ALA A 50 -4.37 2.98 -1.94
C ALA A 50 -3.75 1.69 -2.52
N ARG A 51 -4.41 1.06 -3.50
CA ARG A 51 -3.87 -0.11 -4.22
C ARG A 51 -2.58 0.24 -4.97
N SER A 52 -2.60 1.33 -5.73
CA SER A 52 -1.43 1.81 -6.48
C SER A 52 -0.26 2.17 -5.55
N GLY A 53 -0.52 2.83 -4.42
CA GLY A 53 0.52 3.16 -3.45
C GLY A 53 1.27 1.95 -2.92
N LYS A 54 0.56 0.84 -2.62
CA LYS A 54 1.20 -0.43 -2.25
C LYS A 54 2.03 -1.00 -3.41
N GLN A 55 1.48 -0.99 -4.62
CA GLN A 55 2.13 -1.56 -5.81
C GLN A 55 3.42 -0.82 -6.18
N ASN A 56 3.46 0.51 -6.08
CA ASN A 56 4.65 1.31 -6.32
C ASN A 56 5.84 0.89 -5.43
N ILE A 57 5.57 0.42 -4.21
CA ILE A 57 6.62 -0.09 -3.30
C ILE A 57 7.16 -1.43 -3.79
N VAL A 58 6.29 -2.30 -4.30
CA VAL A 58 6.67 -3.61 -4.85
C VAL A 58 7.53 -3.42 -6.10
N GLU A 59 7.09 -2.56 -7.01
CA GLU A 59 7.81 -2.21 -8.25
C GLU A 59 9.15 -1.56 -7.92
N GLY A 60 9.16 -0.53 -7.07
CA GLY A 60 10.40 0.15 -6.68
C GLY A 60 11.41 -0.73 -5.93
N TYR A 61 10.96 -1.76 -5.21
CA TYR A 61 11.86 -2.75 -4.60
C TYR A 61 12.38 -3.77 -5.62
N SER A 62 11.57 -4.16 -6.59
CA SER A 62 11.94 -5.15 -7.61
C SER A 62 12.89 -4.56 -8.67
N ASP A 63 12.75 -3.27 -8.95
CA ASP A 63 13.54 -2.53 -9.94
C ASP A 63 14.89 -2.00 -9.38
N ALA A 64 15.09 -2.08 -8.06
CA ALA A 64 16.31 -1.66 -7.35
C ALA A 64 17.25 -2.82 -7.03
#